data_AF-A0A0X3PRW6-F1
#
_entry.id   AF-A0A0X3PRW6-F1
#
_cell.length_a   1.000
_cell.length_b   1.000
_cell.length_c   1.000
_cell.angle_alpha   90.00
_cell.angle_beta   90.00
_cell.angle_gamma   90.00
#
_symmetry.space_group_name_H-M   'P 1'
#
loop_
_entity.id
_entity.type
_entity.pdbx_description
1 polymer ?
#
loop_
_entity_poly.entity_id
_entity_poly.type
_entity_poly.pdbx_seq_one_letter_code
_entity_poly.pdbx_strand_id
1 'polypeptide(L)'
;FFVLGISIAKCLQTFGVNSFPLRDHYEWESTKGGTSNVNFATNDDCESPLITTENLETYIHRTVAFAMDKGIRRQMEAFKRGFEMVFPVETLSIFRPKELGRLIAGDDTIPVPWTLDELLSVFEPVAGYTRSSPAYLLLLNVLVNFNGRERRAFVKFVTGSPNLPPGGFRNLYPTLKVAKK
;
A
#
# COMPACT_ATOMS: atom_id res chain seq x y z
N PHE A 1 2.84 7.19 4.26
CA PHE A 1 3.69 6.75 5.38
C PHE A 1 2.91 6.39 6.64
N PHE A 2 1.88 7.14 7.06
CA PHE A 2 1.05 6.81 8.22
C PHE A 2 0.29 5.46 8.11
N VAL A 3 -0.08 5.04 6.90
CA VAL A 3 -0.85 3.81 6.66
C VAL A 3 -0.04 2.53 6.93
N LEU A 4 1.28 2.52 6.68
CA LEU A 4 2.11 1.35 6.91
C LEU A 4 2.29 1.04 8.40
N GLY A 5 2.49 2.08 9.23
CA GLY A 5 2.64 1.93 10.67
C GLY A 5 1.37 1.39 11.36
N ILE A 6 0.19 1.83 10.92
CA ILE A 6 -1.10 1.35 11.46
C ILE A 6 -1.35 -0.11 11.08
N SER A 7 -0.95 -0.53 9.88
CA SER A 7 -1.20 -1.90 9.40
C SER A 7 -0.34 -2.95 10.10
N ILE A 8 0.92 -2.64 10.41
CA ILE A 8 1.83 -3.60 11.05
C ILE A 8 1.46 -3.81 12.53
N ALA A 9 1.18 -2.73 13.26
CA ALA A 9 0.80 -2.81 14.68
C ALA A 9 -0.48 -3.65 14.89
N LYS A 10 -1.49 -3.47 14.02
CA LYS A 10 -2.76 -4.21 14.10
C LYS A 10 -2.62 -5.69 13.72
N CYS A 11 -1.73 -5.99 12.76
CA CYS A 11 -1.36 -7.35 12.40
C CYS A 11 -0.68 -8.07 13.59
N LEU A 12 0.29 -7.41 14.24
CA LEU A 12 0.99 -7.97 15.41
C LEU A 12 0.04 -8.24 16.60
N GLN A 13 -0.92 -7.35 16.86
CA GLN A 13 -1.96 -7.57 17.88
C GLN A 13 -2.81 -8.81 17.62
N THR A 14 -3.07 -9.14 16.35
CA THR A 14 -3.83 -10.35 15.98
C THR A 14 -3.08 -11.63 16.38
N PHE A 15 -1.76 -11.56 16.49
CA PHE A 15 -0.89 -12.63 16.96
C PHE A 15 -0.52 -12.50 18.46
N GLY A 16 -1.18 -11.61 19.21
CA GLY A 16 -0.93 -11.41 20.65
C GLY A 16 0.40 -10.73 20.96
N VAL A 17 1.02 -10.06 19.98
CA VAL A 17 2.32 -9.41 20.13
C VAL A 17 2.14 -7.89 20.17
N ASN A 18 2.56 -7.24 21.26
CA ASN A 18 2.44 -5.80 21.45
C ASN A 18 3.59 -4.99 20.83
N SER A 19 4.76 -5.60 20.66
CA SER A 19 5.93 -4.98 20.04
C SER A 19 6.80 -6.06 19.40
N PHE A 20 7.48 -5.69 18.31
CA PHE A 20 8.36 -6.61 17.61
C PHE A 20 9.74 -5.97 17.41
N PRO A 21 10.84 -6.62 17.83
CA PRO A 21 12.17 -6.03 17.72
C PRO A 21 12.62 -5.96 16.27
N LEU A 22 13.10 -4.80 15.85
CA LEU A 22 13.70 -4.59 14.54
C LEU A 22 15.15 -5.11 14.53
N ARG A 23 15.42 -6.15 13.74
CA ARG A 23 16.73 -6.82 13.67
C ARG A 23 17.27 -6.86 12.25
N ASP A 24 18.59 -6.88 12.15
CA ASP A 24 19.28 -7.04 10.86
C ASP A 24 19.15 -8.46 10.30
N HIS A 25 18.93 -9.45 11.17
CA HIS A 25 18.65 -10.82 10.77
C HIS A 25 17.61 -11.45 11.70
N TYR A 26 16.66 -12.17 11.12
CA TYR A 26 15.70 -12.99 11.83
C TYR A 26 15.93 -14.48 11.61
N GLU A 27 15.53 -15.29 12.59
CA GLU A 27 15.75 -16.74 12.58
C GLU A 27 15.07 -17.43 11.39
N TRP A 28 13.88 -16.96 11.00
CA TRP A 28 13.13 -17.51 9.87
C TRP A 28 13.70 -17.13 8.50
N GLU A 29 14.71 -16.27 8.43
CA GLU A 29 15.45 -16.01 7.19
C GLU A 29 16.43 -17.15 6.88
N SER A 30 16.78 -17.99 7.86
CA SER A 30 17.64 -19.15 7.65
C SER A 30 16.84 -20.31 7.04
N THR A 31 17.16 -20.66 5.79
CA THR A 31 16.50 -21.68 4.96
C THR A 31 16.59 -23.13 5.47
N LYS A 32 16.95 -23.37 6.74
CA LYS A 32 16.94 -24.73 7.30
C LYS A 32 15.54 -25.06 7.77
N GLY A 33 14.81 -25.81 6.94
CA GLY A 33 13.43 -26.25 7.12
C GLY A 33 13.20 -27.12 8.37
N GLY A 34 13.21 -26.51 9.55
CA GLY A 34 12.65 -27.06 10.76
C GLY A 34 11.42 -26.26 11.16
N THR A 35 10.24 -26.87 11.16
CA THR A 35 9.11 -26.41 11.95
C THR A 35 9.47 -26.53 13.43
N SER A 36 10.24 -25.59 13.96
CA SER A 36 10.33 -25.39 15.40
C SER A 36 9.04 -24.68 15.83
N ASN A 37 8.28 -25.32 16.73
CA ASN A 37 7.29 -24.63 17.53
C ASN A 37 8.04 -23.56 18.34
N VAL A 38 8.01 -22.32 17.86
CA VAL A 38 8.63 -21.20 18.56
C VAL A 38 7.66 -20.75 19.64
N ASN A 39 7.97 -21.11 20.88
CA ASN A 39 7.44 -20.37 22.02
C ASN A 39 7.95 -18.93 21.85
N PHE A 40 7.04 -17.98 21.60
CA PHE A 40 7.37 -16.55 21.65
C PHE A 40 7.75 -16.23 23.10
N ALA A 41 9.03 -16.43 23.43
CA ALA A 41 9.56 -16.08 24.74
C ALA A 41 9.42 -14.56 24.90
N THR A 42 8.48 -14.16 25.75
CA THR A 42 8.28 -12.79 26.22
C THR A 42 9.21 -12.51 27.39
N ASN A 43 10.51 -12.74 27.26
CA ASN A 43 11.52 -12.45 28.28
C ASN A 43 12.79 -12.04 27.51
N ASP A 44 13.57 -11.02 27.79
CA ASP A 44 13.64 -9.96 28.81
C ASP A 44 14.73 -8.99 28.28
N ASP A 45 14.67 -7.71 28.63
CA ASP A 45 15.82 -6.78 28.76
C ASP A 45 16.83 -6.59 27.60
N CYS A 46 16.37 -6.38 26.36
CA CYS A 46 17.15 -5.60 25.41
C CYS A 46 16.51 -4.23 25.30
N GLU A 47 16.96 -3.29 26.14
CA GLU A 47 16.60 -1.88 26.03
C GLU A 47 16.98 -1.42 24.61
N SER A 48 15.99 -1.36 23.72
CA SER A 48 16.22 -0.86 22.37
C SER A 48 16.68 0.58 22.49
N PRO A 49 17.85 0.95 21.95
CA PRO A 49 18.39 2.29 22.12
C PRO A 49 17.36 3.32 21.66
N LEU A 50 17.19 4.38 22.46
CA LEU A 50 16.33 5.50 22.10
C LEU A 50 16.69 6.03 20.72
N ILE A 51 15.67 6.41 19.94
CA ILE A 51 15.89 6.91 18.59
C ILE A 51 16.56 8.29 18.68
N THR A 52 17.77 8.40 18.15
CA THR A 52 18.55 9.63 18.02
C THR A 52 18.68 10.01 16.54
N THR A 53 19.12 11.22 16.24
CA THR A 53 19.39 11.65 14.86
C THR A 53 20.42 10.77 14.17
N GLU A 54 21.34 10.15 14.92
CA GLU A 54 22.39 9.26 14.40
C GLU A 54 21.85 7.87 14.05
N ASN A 55 20.85 7.36 14.77
CA ASN A 55 20.31 6.02 14.55
C ASN A 55 18.97 6.00 13.78
N LEU A 56 18.40 7.16 13.50
CA LEU A 56 17.12 7.32 12.80
C LEU A 56 17.12 6.63 11.42
N GLU A 57 18.19 6.79 10.65
CA GLU A 57 18.29 6.17 9.33
C GLU A 57 18.29 4.64 9.42
N THR A 58 19.04 4.08 10.37
CA THR A 58 19.06 2.64 10.66
C THR A 58 17.66 2.15 11.07
N TYR A 59 16.97 2.90 11.91
CA TYR A 59 15.60 2.57 12.32
C TYR A 59 14.63 2.57 11.12
N ILE A 60 14.69 3.59 10.26
CA ILE A 60 13.86 3.66 9.04
C ILE A 60 14.15 2.46 8.13
N HIS A 61 15.44 2.18 7.87
CA HIS A 61 15.85 1.07 7.03
C HIS A 61 15.34 -0.28 7.57
N ARG A 62 15.54 -0.55 8.86
CA ARG A 62 15.06 -1.78 9.50
C ARG A 62 13.53 -1.89 9.49
N THR A 63 12.82 -0.78 9.70
CA THR A 63 11.36 -0.74 9.64
C THR A 63 10.86 -1.11 8.25
N VAL A 64 11.45 -0.52 7.19
CA VAL A 64 11.08 -0.82 5.80
C VAL A 64 11.42 -2.27 5.44
N ALA A 65 12.60 -2.75 5.81
CA ALA A 65 13.02 -4.13 5.56
C ALA A 65 12.09 -5.15 6.25
N PHE A 66 11.70 -4.88 7.50
CA PHE A 66 10.74 -5.71 8.20
C PHE A 66 9.36 -5.69 7.53
N ALA A 67 8.86 -4.51 7.19
CA ALA A 67 7.53 -4.35 6.59
C ALA A 67 7.38 -5.00 5.20
N MET A 68 8.43 -4.96 4.38
CA MET A 68 8.34 -5.28 2.94
C MET A 68 9.01 -6.59 2.52
N ASP A 69 9.91 -7.15 3.34
CA ASP A 69 10.63 -8.40 3.00
C ASP A 69 10.61 -9.36 4.19
N LYS A 70 11.31 -9.02 5.27
CA LYS A 70 11.58 -9.96 6.36
C LYS A 70 10.32 -10.43 7.08
N GLY A 71 9.38 -9.52 7.39
CA GLY A 71 8.16 -9.85 8.12
C GLY A 71 7.15 -10.68 7.31
N ILE A 72 7.25 -10.69 5.98
CA ILE A 72 6.37 -11.43 5.07
C ILE A 72 7.07 -12.58 4.35
N ARG A 73 8.31 -12.88 4.73
CA ARG A 73 9.20 -13.80 4.01
C ARG A 73 8.62 -15.18 3.82
N ARG A 74 8.03 -15.75 4.88
CA ARG A 74 7.43 -17.09 4.86
C ARG A 74 6.25 -17.18 3.89
N GLN A 75 5.41 -16.15 3.86
CA GLN A 75 4.27 -16.03 2.96
C GLN A 75 4.74 -15.87 1.51
N MET A 76 5.78 -15.05 1.30
CA MET A 76 6.38 -14.84 -0.02
C MET A 76 7.02 -16.11 -0.58
N GLU A 77 7.72 -16.89 0.26
CA GLU A 77 8.32 -18.17 -0.16
C GLU A 77 7.26 -19.24 -0.47
N ALA A 78 6.17 -19.29 0.31
CA ALA A 78 5.04 -20.16 0.00
C ALA A 78 4.36 -19.77 -1.33
N PHE A 79 4.14 -18.46 -1.55
CA PHE A 79 3.61 -17.93 -2.80
C PHE A 79 4.53 -18.26 -3.99
N LYS A 80 5.84 -18.01 -3.84
CA LYS A 80 6.86 -18.34 -4.85
C LYS A 80 6.81 -19.82 -5.23
N ARG A 81 6.83 -20.72 -4.23
CA ARG A 81 6.75 -22.17 -4.47
C ARG A 81 5.48 -22.57 -5.22
N GLY A 82 4.33 -22.02 -4.83
CA GLY A 82 3.06 -22.29 -5.52
C GLY A 82 3.04 -21.75 -6.96
N PHE A 83 3.60 -20.57 -7.18
CA PHE A 83 3.72 -19.97 -8.51
C PHE A 83 4.65 -20.78 -9.42
N GLU A 84 5.80 -21.21 -8.90
CA GLU A 84 6.79 -22.05 -9.61
C GLU A 84 6.25 -23.43 -10.01
N MET A 85 5.19 -23.94 -9.37
CA MET A 85 4.52 -25.18 -9.80
C MET A 85 3.81 -25.05 -11.14
N VAL A 86 3.38 -23.82 -11.50
CA VAL A 86 2.64 -23.55 -12.73
C VAL A 86 3.52 -22.84 -13.75
N PHE A 87 4.41 -21.95 -13.30
CA PHE A 87 5.20 -21.07 -14.15
C PHE A 87 6.56 -20.72 -13.52
N PRO A 88 7.71 -21.01 -14.17
CA PRO A 88 9.03 -20.73 -13.60
C PRO A 88 9.30 -19.23 -13.44
N VAL A 89 9.65 -18.79 -12.24
CA VAL A 89 9.85 -17.36 -11.92
C VAL A 89 11.02 -16.75 -12.70
N GLU A 90 12.05 -17.53 -13.08
CA GLU A 90 13.18 -17.02 -13.85
C GLU A 90 12.76 -16.44 -15.20
N THR A 91 11.68 -16.95 -15.80
CA THR A 91 11.17 -16.44 -17.08
C THR A 91 10.60 -15.02 -16.97
N LEU A 92 10.19 -14.59 -15.77
CA LEU A 92 9.73 -13.23 -15.52
C LEU A 92 10.87 -12.22 -15.33
N SER A 93 12.12 -12.69 -15.20
CA SER A 93 13.29 -11.83 -14.92
C SER A 93 13.59 -10.82 -16.02
N ILE A 94 13.07 -11.03 -17.23
CA ILE A 94 13.20 -10.11 -18.36
C ILE A 94 12.34 -8.85 -18.20
N PHE A 95 11.28 -8.89 -17.38
CA PHE A 95 10.34 -7.78 -17.22
C PHE A 95 10.79 -6.83 -16.10
N ARG A 96 10.64 -5.52 -16.32
CA ARG A 96 10.71 -4.53 -15.24
C ARG A 96 9.49 -4.67 -14.32
N PRO A 97 9.56 -4.26 -13.04
CA PRO A 97 8.42 -4.35 -12.11
C PRO A 97 7.12 -3.74 -12.64
N LYS A 98 7.21 -2.64 -13.40
CA LYS A 98 6.05 -2.00 -14.04
C LYS A 98 5.45 -2.85 -15.17
N GLU A 99 6.29 -3.51 -15.95
CA GLU A 99 5.86 -4.36 -17.08
C GLU A 99 5.27 -5.66 -16.55
N LEU A 100 5.89 -6.25 -15.53
CA LEU A 100 5.36 -7.44 -14.86
C LEU A 100 3.97 -7.18 -14.26
N GLY A 101 3.78 -6.00 -13.64
CA GLY A 101 2.48 -5.57 -13.16
C GLY A 101 1.42 -5.51 -14.27
N ARG A 102 1.77 -4.99 -15.45
CA ARG A 102 0.87 -4.97 -16.63
C ARG A 102 0.64 -6.36 -17.21
N LEU A 103 1.64 -7.23 -17.20
CA LEU A 103 1.49 -8.60 -17.69
C LEU A 103 0.48 -9.38 -16.82
N ILE A 104 0.57 -9.23 -15.50
CA ILE A 104 -0.28 -9.96 -14.55
C ILE A 104 -1.68 -9.34 -14.45
N ALA A 105 -1.76 -8.01 -14.31
CA ALA A 105 -3.03 -7.30 -14.12
C ALA A 105 -3.70 -6.90 -15.44
N GLY A 106 -3.04 -7.16 -16.57
CA GLY A 106 -3.43 -6.65 -17.89
C GLY A 106 -3.02 -5.18 -18.09
N ASP A 107 -3.26 -4.69 -19.29
CA ASP A 107 -3.20 -3.26 -19.59
C ASP A 107 -4.40 -2.60 -18.91
N ASP A 108 -4.25 -2.37 -17.60
CA ASP A 108 -4.59 -1.14 -16.90
C ASP A 108 -5.71 -0.40 -17.68
N THR A 109 -6.96 -0.85 -17.50
CA THR A 109 -8.12 -0.34 -18.23
C THR A 109 -8.15 1.18 -18.16
N ILE A 110 -8.21 1.85 -19.31
CA ILE A 110 -8.35 3.30 -19.37
C ILE A 110 -9.57 3.67 -18.52
N PRO A 111 -9.44 4.51 -17.48
CA PRO A 111 -10.58 4.90 -16.68
C PRO A 111 -11.68 5.45 -17.59
N VAL A 112 -12.87 4.85 -17.46
CA VAL A 112 -14.08 5.29 -18.17
C VAL A 112 -14.21 6.81 -18.00
N PRO A 113 -14.63 7.55 -19.06
CA PRO A 113 -14.89 8.97 -18.93
C PRO A 113 -15.83 9.25 -17.76
N TRP A 114 -15.35 10.07 -16.82
CA TRP A 114 -16.16 10.52 -15.69
C TRP A 114 -17.17 11.53 -16.19
N THR A 115 -18.40 11.43 -15.70
CA THR A 115 -19.41 12.45 -15.93
C THR A 115 -19.41 13.46 -14.78
N LEU A 116 -19.84 14.68 -15.07
CA LEU A 116 -19.96 15.71 -14.04
C LEU A 116 -20.91 15.26 -12.91
N ASP A 117 -22.01 14.59 -13.26
CA ASP A 117 -23.00 14.08 -12.30
C ASP A 117 -22.41 13.00 -11.37
N GLU A 118 -21.57 12.11 -11.91
CA GLU A 118 -20.87 11.11 -11.10
C GLU A 118 -19.96 11.80 -10.08
N LEU A 119 -19.12 12.73 -10.54
CA LEU A 119 -18.18 13.44 -9.66
C LEU A 119 -18.91 14.26 -8.59
N LEU A 120 -20.00 14.96 -8.95
CA LEU A 120 -20.84 15.70 -7.98
C LEU A 120 -21.48 14.80 -6.93
N SER A 121 -21.81 13.56 -7.29
CA SER A 121 -22.41 12.60 -6.37
C SER A 121 -21.41 12.02 -5.37
N VAL A 122 -20.12 12.00 -5.71
CA VAL A 122 -19.09 11.34 -4.90
C VAL A 122 -18.14 12.31 -4.19
N PHE A 123 -17.86 13.47 -4.76
CA PHE A 123 -16.89 14.42 -4.22
C PHE A 123 -17.59 15.41 -3.30
N GLU A 124 -17.29 15.34 -2.00
CA GLU A 124 -17.92 16.20 -1.01
C GLU A 124 -17.12 17.49 -0.80
N PRO A 125 -17.69 18.69 -1.06
CA PRO A 125 -17.01 19.94 -0.76
C PRO A 125 -17.00 20.20 0.76
N VAL A 126 -15.84 20.61 1.29
CA VAL A 126 -15.63 20.89 2.71
C VAL A 126 -14.81 22.16 2.92
N ALA A 127 -14.67 22.60 4.17
CA ALA A 127 -13.84 23.75 4.56
C ALA A 127 -14.16 25.05 3.78
N GLY A 128 -15.45 25.39 3.66
CA GLY A 128 -15.89 26.63 3.02
C GLY A 128 -16.14 26.54 1.51
N TYR A 129 -15.98 25.37 0.89
CA TYR A 129 -16.57 25.11 -0.42
C TYR A 129 -18.01 24.59 -0.29
N THR A 130 -18.82 24.93 -1.30
CA THR A 130 -20.18 24.43 -1.51
C THR A 130 -20.27 23.79 -2.90
N ARG A 131 -21.34 23.02 -3.15
CA ARG A 131 -21.55 22.41 -4.48
C ARG A 131 -21.73 23.44 -5.60
N SER A 132 -22.10 24.68 -5.27
CA SER A 132 -22.24 25.79 -6.22
C SER A 132 -20.99 26.67 -6.33
N SER A 133 -19.92 26.38 -5.57
CA SER A 133 -18.71 27.20 -5.58
C SER A 133 -18.03 27.16 -6.96
N PRO A 134 -17.73 28.31 -7.60
CA PRO A 134 -17.16 28.35 -8.94
C PRO A 134 -15.85 27.56 -9.06
N ALA A 135 -14.96 27.65 -8.06
CA ALA A 135 -13.70 26.91 -8.04
C ALA A 135 -13.90 25.39 -7.93
N TYR A 136 -14.91 24.93 -7.19
CA TYR A 136 -15.24 23.51 -7.07
C TYR A 136 -15.79 22.97 -8.40
N LEU A 137 -16.73 23.69 -9.03
CA LEU A 137 -17.26 23.31 -10.34
C LEU A 137 -16.18 23.33 -11.43
N LEU A 138 -15.26 24.30 -11.39
CA LEU A 138 -14.12 24.37 -12.30
C LEU A 138 -13.23 23.13 -12.16
N LEU A 139 -12.90 22.72 -10.94
CA LEU A 139 -12.14 21.49 -10.69
C LEU A 139 -12.83 20.29 -11.34
N LEU A 140 -14.13 20.09 -11.08
CA LEU A 140 -14.85 18.94 -11.63
C LEU A 140 -14.88 18.96 -13.16
N ASN A 141 -15.09 20.14 -13.77
CA ASN A 141 -15.04 20.28 -15.23
C ASN A 141 -13.66 19.91 -15.80
N VAL A 142 -12.56 20.29 -15.14
CA VAL A 142 -11.21 19.88 -15.54
C VAL A 142 -11.06 18.36 -15.45
N LEU A 143 -11.56 17.72 -14.37
CA LEU A 143 -11.48 16.27 -14.19
C LEU A 143 -12.26 15.49 -15.27
N VAL A 144 -13.43 15.97 -15.69
CA VAL A 144 -14.21 15.35 -16.78
C VAL A 144 -13.41 15.35 -18.09
N ASN A 145 -12.65 16.42 -18.35
CA ASN A 145 -11.86 16.60 -19.56
C ASN A 145 -10.50 15.89 -19.54
N PHE A 146 -10.11 15.24 -18.44
CA PHE A 146 -8.86 14.49 -18.39
C PHE A 146 -8.85 13.33 -19.38
N ASN A 147 -7.70 13.10 -20.02
CA ASN A 147 -7.47 11.88 -20.78
C ASN A 147 -7.25 10.67 -19.83
N GLY A 148 -7.20 9.46 -20.38
CA GLY A 148 -7.05 8.23 -19.59
C GLY A 148 -5.82 8.21 -18.66
N ARG A 149 -4.70 8.80 -19.11
CA ARG A 149 -3.46 8.85 -18.32
C ARG A 149 -3.57 9.85 -17.18
N GLU A 150 -4.16 11.02 -17.43
CA GLU A 150 -4.41 12.05 -16.43
C GLU A 150 -5.41 11.57 -15.37
N ARG A 151 -6.48 10.89 -15.78
CA ARG A 151 -7.43 10.26 -14.86
C ARG A 151 -6.75 9.29 -13.92
N ARG A 152 -5.91 8.39 -14.45
CA ARG A 152 -5.13 7.44 -13.63
C ARG A 152 -4.18 8.15 -12.69
N ALA A 153 -3.45 9.16 -13.19
CA ALA A 153 -2.52 9.92 -12.37
C ALA A 153 -3.24 10.62 -11.21
N PHE A 154 -4.42 11.18 -11.47
CA PHE A 154 -5.27 11.78 -10.46
C PHE A 154 -5.77 10.76 -9.43
N VAL A 155 -6.30 9.61 -9.86
CA VAL A 155 -6.73 8.54 -8.94
C VAL A 155 -5.57 8.07 -8.06
N LYS A 156 -4.38 7.90 -8.64
CA LYS A 156 -3.17 7.56 -7.87
C LYS A 156 -2.77 8.65 -6.89
N PHE A 157 -2.89 9.91 -7.29
CA PHE A 157 -2.58 11.04 -6.43
C PHE A 157 -3.50 11.09 -5.21
N VAL A 158 -4.81 10.89 -5.39
CA VAL A 158 -5.78 11.01 -4.29
C VAL A 158 -5.96 9.73 -3.47
N THR A 159 -5.79 8.54 -4.08
CA THR A 159 -6.02 7.24 -3.40
C THR A 159 -4.75 6.45 -3.09
N GLY A 160 -3.62 6.80 -3.70
CA GLY A 160 -2.39 6.00 -3.67
C GLY A 160 -2.37 4.81 -4.64
N SER A 161 -3.52 4.44 -5.23
CA SER A 161 -3.67 3.36 -6.21
C SER A 161 -3.96 3.93 -7.60
N PRO A 162 -3.39 3.39 -8.70
CA PRO A 162 -3.78 3.78 -10.05
C PRO A 162 -5.21 3.35 -10.43
N ASN A 163 -5.77 2.39 -9.69
CA ASN A 163 -7.04 1.74 -9.99
C ASN A 163 -8.06 1.98 -8.86
N LEU A 164 -9.30 2.31 -9.24
CA LEU A 164 -10.41 2.42 -8.32
C LEU A 164 -10.91 1.03 -7.90
N PRO A 165 -11.52 0.89 -6.71
CA PRO A 165 -12.22 -0.33 -6.32
C PRO A 165 -13.31 -0.70 -7.34
N PRO A 166 -13.72 -1.98 -7.38
CA PRO A 166 -14.93 -2.38 -8.12
C PRO A 166 -16.11 -1.50 -7.69
N GLY A 167 -16.77 -0.83 -8.64
CA GLY A 167 -17.81 0.17 -8.38
C GLY A 167 -17.36 1.64 -8.41
N GLY A 168 -16.08 1.91 -8.71
CA GLY A 168 -15.57 3.26 -8.97
C GLY A 168 -15.46 4.12 -7.71
N PHE A 169 -15.61 5.43 -7.86
CA PHE A 169 -15.44 6.37 -6.74
C PHE A 169 -16.46 6.14 -5.62
N ARG A 170 -17.66 5.62 -5.93
CA ARG A 170 -18.74 5.38 -4.95
C ARG A 170 -18.35 4.40 -3.84
N ASN A 171 -17.42 3.50 -4.14
CA ASN A 171 -16.93 2.48 -3.20
C ASN A 171 -15.60 2.86 -2.54
N LEU A 172 -15.14 4.11 -2.70
CA LEU A 172 -14.00 4.61 -1.93
C LEU A 172 -14.43 4.90 -0.49
N TYR A 173 -13.70 4.31 0.45
CA TYR A 173 -13.81 4.62 1.87
C TYR A 173 -12.44 5.02 2.42
N PRO A 174 -12.31 6.20 3.06
CA PRO A 174 -13.32 7.26 3.18
C PRO A 174 -13.62 7.96 1.84
N THR A 175 -14.79 8.59 1.74
CA THR A 175 -15.22 9.33 0.53
C THR A 175 -14.30 10.52 0.24
N LEU A 176 -14.14 10.87 -1.04
CA LEU A 176 -13.27 11.98 -1.45
C LEU A 176 -13.86 13.33 -1.07
N LYS A 177 -13.03 14.19 -0.45
CA LYS A 177 -13.39 15.53 0.02
C LYS A 177 -12.56 16.60 -0.65
N VAL A 178 -13.18 17.71 -1.05
CA VAL A 178 -12.51 18.87 -1.67
C VAL A 178 -12.53 20.03 -0.67
N ALA A 179 -11.36 20.35 -0.12
CA ALA A 179 -11.20 21.42 0.86
C ALA A 179 -10.60 22.68 0.23
N LYS A 180 -11.02 23.86 0.72
CA LYS A 180 -10.31 25.11 0.44
C LYS A 180 -9.06 25.17 1.30
N LYS A 181 -7.92 25.44 0.67
CA LYS A 181 -6.63 25.64 1.36
C LYS A 181 -6.49 27.07 1.87
#